data_AF-A0AA43JCQ9-F1
#
_entry.id   AF-A0AA43JCQ9-F1
#
_cell.length_a   1.000
_cell.length_b   1.000
_cell.length_c   1.000
_cell.angle_alpha   90.00
_cell.angle_beta   90.00
_cell.angle_gamma   90.00
#
_symmetry.space_group_name_H-M   'P 1'
#
loop_
_entity.id
_entity.type
_entity.pdbx_description
1 polymer ?
#
loop_
_entity_poly.entity_id
_entity_poly.type
_entity_poly.pdbx_seq_one_letter_code
_entity_poly.pdbx_strand_id
1 'polypeptide(L)'
;MRSHNVTLSSPLLSVIESVVKREGVSRERLSTAVVELSRLFTIGRSALSHSYLESPTLAAAYLNYFLPVNLSKIQVLLDEMPVVLADEPFSVLDLGSGPGTGALAVLDWWHGRGSVYGLSVVAVDRSMTALHQAESLWSKFCVTADLRDMSLQTRKADVARTGWTKEVEPRAPFNLIILANCLNELHADAIDPIA
;
A
#
# COMPACT_ATOMS: atom_id res chain seq x y z
N MET A 1 -13.78 -25.43 -1.90
CA MET A 1 -12.77 -24.45 -1.47
C MET A 1 -12.16 -23.84 -2.72
N ARG A 2 -12.26 -22.53 -2.91
CA ARG A 2 -11.47 -21.84 -3.95
C ARG A 2 -10.00 -21.95 -3.54
N SER A 3 -9.07 -22.18 -4.47
CA SER A 3 -7.65 -22.21 -4.13
C SER A 3 -7.22 -20.79 -3.73
N HIS A 4 -6.59 -20.64 -2.56
CA HIS A 4 -6.02 -19.37 -2.11
C HIS A 4 -4.72 -19.02 -2.84
N ASN A 5 -4.58 -19.43 -4.11
CA ASN A 5 -3.40 -19.18 -4.93
C ASN A 5 -3.46 -17.77 -5.51
N VAL A 6 -3.41 -16.78 -4.62
CA VAL A 6 -3.22 -15.39 -5.00
C VAL A 6 -1.85 -15.27 -5.64
N THR A 7 -1.84 -14.84 -6.90
CA THR A 7 -0.62 -14.53 -7.64
C THR A 7 -0.74 -13.09 -8.11
N LEU A 8 0.17 -12.23 -7.65
CA LEU A 8 0.25 -10.86 -8.14
C LEU A 8 0.41 -10.85 -9.66
N SER A 9 -0.24 -9.91 -10.33
CA SER A 9 -0.16 -9.85 -11.78
C SER A 9 1.26 -9.54 -12.27
N SER A 10 1.64 -10.15 -13.41
CA SER A 10 2.93 -9.88 -14.05
C SER A 10 3.16 -8.38 -14.35
N PRO A 11 2.15 -7.60 -14.82
CA PRO A 11 2.31 -6.16 -14.99
C PRO A 11 2.69 -5.42 -13.70
N LEU A 12 2.06 -5.73 -12.56
CA LEU A 12 2.39 -5.09 -11.29
C LEU A 12 3.82 -5.44 -10.85
N LEU A 13 4.20 -6.72 -10.92
CA LEU A 13 5.56 -7.16 -10.59
C LEU A 13 6.61 -6.47 -11.48
N SER A 14 6.34 -6.32 -12.77
CA SER A 14 7.21 -5.60 -13.71
C SER A 14 7.35 -4.12 -13.37
N VAL A 15 6.27 -3.47 -12.93
CA VAL A 15 6.31 -2.06 -12.49
C VAL A 15 7.16 -1.90 -11.23
N ILE A 16 6.95 -2.76 -10.23
CA ILE A 16 7.75 -2.77 -9.00
C ILE A 16 9.24 -2.97 -9.33
N GLU A 17 9.55 -3.96 -10.17
CA GLU A 17 10.93 -4.24 -10.59
C GLU A 17 11.55 -3.05 -11.34
N SER A 18 10.81 -2.42 -12.25
CA SER A 18 11.26 -1.23 -12.98
C SER A 18 11.57 -0.05 -12.06
N VAL A 19 10.71 0.21 -11.06
CA VAL A 19 10.93 1.28 -10.08
C VAL A 19 12.17 0.98 -9.24
N VAL A 20 12.31 -0.24 -8.73
CA VAL A 20 13.50 -0.65 -7.95
C VAL A 20 14.79 -0.53 -8.77
N LYS A 21 14.78 -0.96 -10.05
CA LYS A 21 15.95 -0.87 -10.93
C LYS A 21 16.40 0.57 -11.17
N ARG A 22 15.46 1.53 -11.24
CA ARG A 22 15.78 2.95 -11.45
C ARG A 22 16.56 3.57 -10.30
N GLU A 23 16.42 3.04 -9.07
CA GLU A 23 17.19 3.50 -7.91
C GLU A 23 18.67 3.10 -8.00
N GLY A 24 19.04 2.16 -8.88
CA GLY A 24 20.45 1.79 -9.12
C GLY A 24 21.15 1.12 -7.94
N VAL A 25 20.39 0.56 -6.99
CA VAL A 25 20.94 -0.11 -5.81
C VAL A 25 21.45 -1.50 -6.19
N SER A 26 22.70 -1.84 -5.83
CA SER A 26 23.26 -3.17 -6.08
C SER A 26 22.49 -4.26 -5.31
N ARG A 27 22.56 -5.50 -5.80
CA ARG A 27 21.85 -6.63 -5.18
C ARG A 27 22.31 -6.88 -3.73
N GLU A 28 23.60 -6.73 -3.47
CA GLU A 28 24.22 -6.91 -2.15
C GLU A 28 23.71 -5.86 -1.16
N ARG A 29 23.60 -4.61 -1.63
CA ARG A 29 23.04 -3.51 -0.84
C ARG A 29 21.54 -3.70 -0.59
N LEU A 30 20.78 -4.14 -1.59
CA LEU A 30 19.36 -4.48 -1.42
C LEU A 30 19.18 -5.59 -0.38
N SER A 31 19.94 -6.68 -0.47
CA SER A 31 19.87 -7.79 0.50
C SER A 31 20.17 -7.32 1.93
N THR A 32 21.24 -6.53 2.09
CA THR A 32 21.60 -5.95 3.40
C THR A 32 20.48 -5.06 3.96
N ALA A 33 19.91 -4.20 3.11
CA ALA A 33 18.80 -3.33 3.47
C ALA A 33 17.51 -4.10 3.81
N VAL A 34 17.24 -5.24 3.16
CA VAL A 34 16.12 -6.13 3.52
C VAL A 34 16.31 -6.70 4.93
N VAL A 35 17.53 -7.13 5.28
CA VAL A 35 17.84 -7.62 6.64
C VAL A 35 17.68 -6.51 7.67
N GLU A 36 18.13 -5.29 7.36
CA GLU A 36 17.97 -4.12 8.20
C GLU A 36 16.49 -3.79 8.45
N LEU A 37 15.69 -3.67 7.39
CA LEU A 37 14.24 -3.47 7.48
C LEU A 37 13.55 -4.56 8.28
N SER A 38 13.93 -5.83 8.06
CA SER A 38 13.36 -6.95 8.82
C SER A 38 13.61 -6.78 10.32
N ARG A 39 14.81 -6.35 10.74
CA ARG A 39 15.13 -6.10 12.15
C ARG A 39 14.35 -4.91 12.72
N LEU A 40 14.19 -3.84 11.93
CA LEU A 40 13.38 -2.67 12.31
C LEU A 40 11.94 -3.07 12.59
N PHE A 41 11.31 -3.84 11.69
CA PHE A 41 9.93 -4.30 11.85
C PHE A 41 9.71 -5.27 13.02
N THR A 42 10.75 -6.02 13.45
CA THR A 42 10.60 -7.03 14.51
C THR A 42 11.07 -6.57 15.90
N ILE A 43 12.27 -5.98 16.00
CA ILE A 43 12.99 -5.77 17.28
C ILE A 43 13.21 -4.28 17.56
N GLY A 44 13.50 -3.48 16.51
CA GLY A 44 13.82 -2.05 16.63
C GLY A 44 12.61 -1.11 16.60
N ARG A 45 11.48 -1.47 17.20
CA ARG A 45 10.19 -0.77 17.00
C ARG A 45 10.16 0.68 17.49
N SER A 46 10.92 1.03 18.51
CA SER A 46 11.09 2.42 18.95
C SER A 46 11.93 3.27 17.98
N ALA A 47 12.69 2.63 17.07
CA ALA A 47 13.48 3.31 16.03
C ALA A 47 12.74 3.43 14.69
N LEU A 48 11.54 2.83 14.56
CA LEU A 48 10.65 2.99 13.40
C LEU A 48 9.99 4.37 13.32
N SER A 49 10.25 5.25 14.30
CA SER A 49 9.76 6.62 14.30
C SER A 49 10.27 7.45 13.11
N HIS A 50 11.29 7.00 12.37
CA HIS A 50 11.84 7.72 11.20
C HIS A 50 11.83 6.92 9.88
N SER A 51 11.02 7.47 8.96
CA SER A 51 11.04 7.43 7.49
C SER A 51 12.04 6.53 6.75
N TYR A 52 12.01 5.21 6.97
CA TYR A 52 12.76 4.25 6.15
C TYR A 52 12.46 4.40 4.63
N LEU A 53 11.27 4.88 4.27
CA LEU A 53 10.90 5.20 2.89
C LEU A 53 11.57 6.48 2.34
N GLU A 54 12.18 7.33 3.18
CA GLU A 54 12.98 8.47 2.74
C GLU A 54 14.42 8.09 2.39
N SER A 55 14.91 6.94 2.87
CA SER A 55 16.19 6.39 2.42
C SER A 55 16.00 5.65 1.09
N PRO A 56 16.63 6.07 -0.03
CA PRO A 56 16.43 5.41 -1.32
C PRO A 56 16.76 3.92 -1.30
N THR A 57 17.78 3.52 -0.52
CA THR A 57 18.19 2.11 -0.39
C THR A 57 17.15 1.29 0.38
N LEU A 58 16.63 1.81 1.50
CA LEU A 58 15.62 1.12 2.29
C LEU A 58 14.26 1.13 1.57
N ALA A 59 13.89 2.22 0.91
CA ALA A 59 12.69 2.29 0.07
C ALA A 59 12.75 1.26 -1.07
N ALA A 60 13.87 1.15 -1.78
CA ALA A 60 14.06 0.14 -2.82
C ALA A 60 13.99 -1.29 -2.26
N ALA A 61 14.57 -1.54 -1.09
CA ALA A 61 14.48 -2.84 -0.42
C ALA A 61 13.04 -3.18 0.02
N TYR A 62 12.30 -2.19 0.55
CA TYR A 62 10.88 -2.34 0.88
C TYR A 62 10.07 -2.72 -0.36
N LEU A 63 10.23 -1.95 -1.44
CA LEU A 63 9.55 -2.21 -2.71
C LEU A 63 9.90 -3.56 -3.30
N ASN A 64 11.16 -3.98 -3.22
CA ASN A 64 11.60 -5.23 -3.83
C ASN A 64 11.13 -6.48 -3.09
N TYR A 65 11.06 -6.42 -1.75
CA TYR A 65 10.81 -7.61 -0.92
C TYR A 65 9.49 -7.53 -0.15
N PHE A 66 9.30 -6.48 0.64
CA PHE A 66 8.16 -6.39 1.56
C PHE A 66 6.86 -6.05 0.86
N LEU A 67 6.88 -5.15 -0.14
CA LEU A 67 5.68 -4.73 -0.85
C LEU A 67 4.98 -5.93 -1.52
N PRO A 68 5.59 -6.75 -2.41
CA PRO A 68 4.91 -7.88 -3.05
C PRO A 68 4.32 -8.88 -2.04
N VAL A 69 5.04 -9.16 -0.95
CA VAL A 69 4.57 -10.05 0.10
C VAL A 69 3.33 -9.47 0.79
N ASN A 70 3.34 -8.17 1.10
CA ASN A 70 2.22 -7.50 1.75
C ASN A 70 1.00 -7.35 0.83
N LEU A 71 1.21 -7.08 -0.46
CA LEU A 71 0.13 -7.07 -1.46
C LEU A 71 -0.60 -8.43 -1.46
N SER A 72 0.16 -9.52 -1.54
CA SER A 72 -0.39 -10.88 -1.57
C SER A 72 -1.21 -11.20 -0.31
N LYS A 73 -0.72 -10.81 0.88
CA LYS A 73 -1.46 -10.98 2.15
C LYS A 73 -2.83 -10.28 2.11
N ILE A 74 -2.86 -9.04 1.61
CA ILE A 74 -4.11 -8.26 1.52
C ILE A 74 -5.08 -8.93 0.54
N GLN A 75 -4.60 -9.35 -0.63
CA GLN A 75 -5.43 -10.01 -1.64
C GLN A 75 -6.06 -11.33 -1.15
N VAL A 76 -5.34 -12.12 -0.34
CA VAL A 76 -5.91 -13.31 0.31
C VAL A 76 -7.10 -12.93 1.19
N LEU A 77 -6.99 -11.84 1.96
CA LEU A 77 -8.08 -11.34 2.80
C LEU A 77 -9.25 -10.81 1.94
N LEU A 78 -8.97 -10.11 0.83
CA LEU A 78 -10.00 -9.63 -0.10
C LEU A 78 -10.80 -10.79 -0.71
N ASP A 79 -10.17 -11.93 -0.98
CA ASP A 79 -10.86 -13.13 -1.48
C ASP A 79 -11.77 -13.79 -0.45
N GLU A 80 -11.51 -13.60 0.85
CA GLU A 80 -12.34 -14.10 1.95
C GLU A 80 -13.48 -13.15 2.32
N MET A 81 -13.40 -11.88 1.92
CA MET A 81 -14.45 -10.94 2.22
C MET A 81 -15.77 -11.38 1.58
N PRO A 82 -16.92 -11.24 2.26
CA PRO A 82 -18.24 -11.50 1.70
C PRO A 82 -18.67 -10.39 0.74
N VAL A 83 -17.70 -9.81 0.01
CA VAL A 83 -17.94 -8.76 -0.97
C VAL A 83 -18.72 -9.41 -2.10
N VAL A 84 -20.04 -9.24 -2.02
CA VAL A 84 -20.85 -9.12 -3.22
C VAL A 84 -20.24 -7.93 -3.93
N LEU A 85 -19.34 -8.22 -4.88
CA LEU A 85 -18.96 -7.24 -5.89
C LEU A 85 -20.25 -6.96 -6.63
N ALA A 86 -21.04 -6.04 -6.06
CA ALA A 86 -22.17 -5.48 -6.75
C ALA A 86 -21.62 -4.93 -8.05
N ASP A 87 -22.41 -5.06 -9.10
CA ASP A 87 -22.15 -4.55 -10.43
C ASP A 87 -22.14 -3.00 -10.42
N GLU A 88 -21.28 -2.41 -9.60
CA GLU A 88 -21.23 -1.01 -9.19
C GLU A 88 -19.77 -0.54 -8.96
N PRO A 89 -19.49 0.77 -9.10
CA PRO A 89 -18.20 1.33 -8.74
C PRO A 89 -17.81 1.06 -7.28
N PHE A 90 -16.52 0.81 -7.04
CA PHE A 90 -16.00 0.45 -5.71
C PHE A 90 -15.09 1.55 -5.16
N SER A 91 -15.39 2.03 -3.95
CA SER A 91 -14.64 3.08 -3.27
C SER A 91 -13.86 2.53 -2.08
N VAL A 92 -12.58 2.88 -1.99
CA VAL A 92 -11.66 2.40 -0.95
C VAL A 92 -10.95 3.56 -0.27
N LEU A 93 -10.78 3.45 1.04
CA LEU A 93 -9.91 4.30 1.84
C LEU A 93 -8.73 3.47 2.37
N ASP A 94 -7.50 3.84 2.00
CA ASP A 94 -6.26 3.20 2.46
C ASP A 94 -5.54 4.12 3.46
N LEU A 95 -5.57 3.79 4.75
CA LEU A 95 -5.01 4.59 5.83
C LEU A 95 -3.63 4.09 6.23
N GLY A 96 -2.67 5.01 6.37
CA GLY A 96 -1.26 4.63 6.53
C GLY A 96 -0.76 3.90 5.28
N SER A 97 -1.15 4.41 4.11
CA SER A 97 -0.99 3.75 2.82
C SER A 97 0.47 3.46 2.44
N GLY A 98 1.44 4.17 3.04
CA GLY A 98 2.85 4.08 2.69
C GLY A 98 3.02 4.33 1.18
N PRO A 99 3.73 3.46 0.45
CA PRO A 99 3.87 3.56 -1.00
C PRO A 99 2.63 3.05 -1.77
N GLY A 100 1.45 3.08 -1.15
CA GLY A 100 0.18 2.61 -1.71
C GLY A 100 -0.04 1.11 -1.57
N THR A 101 0.41 0.49 -0.47
CA THR A 101 0.35 -0.97 -0.29
C THR A 101 -1.09 -1.49 -0.35
N GLY A 102 -2.02 -0.89 0.38
CA GLY A 102 -3.44 -1.29 0.32
C GLY A 102 -4.05 -0.96 -1.04
N ALA A 103 -3.82 0.26 -1.53
CA ALA A 103 -4.30 0.73 -2.82
C ALA A 103 -3.92 -0.19 -3.99
N LEU A 104 -2.63 -0.53 -4.11
CA LEU A 104 -2.12 -1.41 -5.17
C LEU A 104 -2.64 -2.84 -5.04
N ALA A 105 -2.80 -3.34 -3.81
CA ALA A 105 -3.33 -4.69 -3.59
C ALA A 105 -4.77 -4.81 -4.11
N VAL A 106 -5.61 -3.81 -3.80
CA VAL A 106 -6.98 -3.74 -4.31
C VAL A 106 -7.00 -3.55 -5.81
N LEU A 107 -6.19 -2.65 -6.37
CA LEU A 107 -6.15 -2.40 -7.81
C LEU A 107 -5.82 -3.67 -8.60
N ASP A 108 -4.80 -4.41 -8.16
CA ASP A 108 -4.38 -5.65 -8.80
C ASP A 108 -5.40 -6.77 -8.63
N TRP A 109 -6.03 -6.87 -7.46
CA TRP A 109 -7.11 -7.81 -7.20
C TRP A 109 -8.35 -7.50 -8.04
N TRP A 110 -8.72 -6.22 -8.12
CA TRP A 110 -9.84 -5.72 -8.92
C TRP A 110 -9.65 -6.03 -10.40
N HIS A 111 -8.44 -5.77 -10.89
CA HIS A 111 -8.02 -6.12 -12.26
C HIS A 111 -8.08 -7.63 -12.50
N GLY A 112 -7.51 -8.44 -11.59
CA GLY A 112 -7.47 -9.89 -11.73
C GLY A 112 -8.85 -10.57 -11.75
N ARG A 113 -9.88 -9.90 -11.21
CA ARG A 113 -11.27 -10.37 -11.27
C ARG A 113 -12.01 -9.98 -12.55
N GLY A 114 -11.39 -9.19 -13.41
CA GLY A 114 -11.99 -8.74 -14.67
C GLY A 114 -13.21 -7.82 -14.46
N SER A 115 -13.25 -7.08 -13.34
CA SER A 115 -14.34 -6.14 -13.08
C SER A 115 -14.36 -5.04 -14.14
N VAL A 116 -15.55 -4.74 -14.67
CA VAL A 116 -15.76 -3.66 -15.65
C VAL A 116 -16.14 -2.33 -14.99
N TYR A 117 -16.27 -2.31 -13.66
CA TYR A 117 -16.65 -1.13 -12.90
C TYR A 117 -15.43 -0.36 -12.40
N GLY A 118 -15.58 0.96 -12.27
CA GLY A 118 -14.53 1.86 -11.82
C GLY A 118 -14.11 1.59 -10.36
N LEU A 119 -12.82 1.82 -10.08
CA LEU A 119 -12.24 1.77 -8.74
C LEU A 119 -11.77 3.16 -8.35
N SER A 120 -12.20 3.65 -7.19
CA SER A 120 -11.73 4.91 -6.62
C SER A 120 -11.05 4.66 -5.29
N VAL A 121 -9.77 4.98 -5.17
CA VAL A 121 -9.01 4.83 -3.93
C VAL A 121 -8.59 6.19 -3.40
N VAL A 122 -8.81 6.42 -2.12
CA VAL A 122 -8.22 7.53 -1.37
C VAL A 122 -7.12 6.95 -0.48
N ALA A 123 -5.87 7.34 -0.72
CA ALA A 123 -4.71 6.93 0.06
C ALA A 123 -4.29 8.04 1.02
N VAL A 124 -4.20 7.73 2.31
CA VAL A 124 -3.82 8.67 3.37
C VAL A 124 -2.51 8.23 3.99
N ASP A 125 -1.55 9.16 4.08
CA ASP A 125 -0.31 8.94 4.82
C ASP A 125 0.25 10.28 5.33
N ARG A 126 1.07 10.22 6.38
CA ARG A 126 1.77 11.40 6.89
C ARG A 126 2.96 11.79 6.00
N SER A 127 3.53 10.84 5.26
CA SER A 127 4.70 11.02 4.40
C SER A 127 4.28 11.37 2.97
N MET A 128 4.64 12.59 2.52
CA MET A 128 4.48 12.97 1.11
C MET A 128 5.34 12.12 0.17
N THR A 129 6.53 11.72 0.61
CA THR A 129 7.41 10.86 -0.17
C THR A 129 6.74 9.52 -0.47
N ALA A 130 6.10 8.92 0.54
CA ALA A 130 5.36 7.68 0.38
C ALA A 130 4.15 7.85 -0.56
N LEU A 131 3.38 8.94 -0.41
CA LEU A 131 2.25 9.25 -1.29
C LEU A 131 2.65 9.46 -2.75
N HIS A 132 3.75 10.17 -3.03
CA HIS A 132 4.26 10.30 -4.40
C HIS A 132 4.71 8.96 -4.98
N GLN A 133 5.28 8.08 -4.16
CA GLN A 133 5.64 6.73 -4.57
C GLN A 133 4.38 5.90 -4.89
N ALA A 134 3.31 6.04 -4.11
CA ALA A 134 2.01 5.44 -4.39
C ALA A 134 1.44 5.89 -5.74
N GLU A 135 1.42 7.20 -6.01
CA GLU A 135 0.97 7.75 -7.29
C GLU A 135 1.80 7.25 -8.47
N SER A 136 3.11 7.20 -8.30
CA SER A 136 4.02 6.71 -9.34
C SER A 136 3.76 5.25 -9.67
N LEU A 137 3.67 4.38 -8.66
CA LEU A 137 3.41 2.95 -8.83
C LEU A 137 2.02 2.71 -9.42
N TRP A 138 0.99 3.38 -8.91
CA TRP A 138 -0.38 3.29 -9.40
C TRP A 138 -0.47 3.67 -10.87
N SER A 139 0.03 4.85 -11.24
CA SER A 139 -0.02 5.34 -12.62
C SER A 139 0.72 4.41 -13.58
N LYS A 140 1.93 3.97 -13.21
CA LYS A 140 2.69 3.00 -14.02
C LYS A 140 1.96 1.68 -14.18
N PHE A 141 1.31 1.19 -13.14
CA PHE A 141 0.56 -0.06 -13.20
C PHE A 141 -0.68 0.07 -14.10
N CYS A 142 -1.48 1.14 -13.94
CA CYS A 142 -2.60 1.41 -14.83
C CYS A 142 -2.17 1.47 -16.30
N VAL A 143 -1.07 2.15 -16.62
CA VAL A 143 -0.54 2.20 -17.99
C VAL A 143 -0.08 0.81 -18.46
N THR A 144 0.64 0.07 -17.63
CA THR A 144 1.23 -1.24 -18.01
C THR A 144 0.15 -2.31 -18.22
N ALA A 145 -0.96 -2.23 -17.49
CA ALA A 145 -2.07 -3.17 -17.57
C ALA A 145 -3.29 -2.65 -18.37
N ASP A 146 -3.16 -1.50 -19.07
CA ASP A 146 -4.23 -0.80 -19.81
C ASP A 146 -5.53 -0.63 -18.98
N LEU A 147 -5.37 -0.27 -17.70
CA LEU A 147 -6.49 -0.06 -16.79
C LEU A 147 -7.09 1.33 -17.00
N ARG A 148 -8.41 1.37 -17.17
CA ARG A 148 -9.21 2.58 -17.34
C ARG A 148 -10.19 2.71 -16.18
N ASP A 149 -10.65 3.93 -15.93
CA ASP A 149 -11.62 4.24 -14.87
C ASP A 149 -11.15 3.89 -13.44
N MET A 150 -9.83 3.74 -13.27
CA MET A 150 -9.17 3.54 -11.98
C MET A 150 -8.58 4.88 -11.51
N SER A 151 -8.95 5.34 -10.32
CA SER A 151 -8.46 6.60 -9.76
C SER A 151 -7.83 6.43 -8.39
N LEU A 152 -6.73 7.16 -8.18
CA LEU A 152 -6.07 7.30 -6.89
C LEU A 152 -6.04 8.78 -6.52
N GLN A 153 -6.44 9.09 -5.29
CA GLN A 153 -6.26 10.40 -4.69
C GLN A 153 -5.45 10.27 -3.42
N THR A 154 -4.36 11.02 -3.32
CA THR A 154 -3.55 11.06 -2.11
C THR A 154 -4.00 12.18 -1.18
N ARG A 155 -3.93 11.95 0.13
CA ARG A 155 -4.19 12.96 1.16
C ARG A 155 -3.11 12.86 2.23
N LYS A 156 -2.42 13.98 2.45
CA LYS A 156 -1.44 14.07 3.53
C LYS A 156 -2.15 14.30 4.84
N ALA A 157 -2.18 13.30 5.71
CA ALA A 157 -2.72 13.44 7.06
C ALA A 157 -2.03 12.49 8.03
N ASP A 158 -1.92 12.92 9.28
CA ASP A 158 -1.47 12.07 10.37
C ASP A 158 -2.70 11.44 11.05
N VAL A 159 -2.96 10.17 10.76
CA VAL A 159 -4.15 9.45 11.25
C VAL A 159 -4.14 9.24 12.77
N ALA A 160 -3.00 9.46 13.44
CA ALA A 160 -2.90 9.46 14.90
C ALA A 160 -3.38 10.79 15.53
N ARG A 161 -3.64 11.84 14.74
CA ARG A 161 -4.08 13.16 15.22
C ARG A 161 -5.57 13.37 15.01
N THR A 162 -6.24 13.98 15.99
CA THR A 162 -7.66 14.33 15.87
C THR A 162 -7.95 15.21 14.65
N GLY A 163 -9.09 14.98 13.98
CA GLY A 163 -9.56 15.82 12.89
C GLY A 163 -9.05 15.44 11.49
N TRP A 164 -8.19 14.42 11.36
CA TRP A 164 -7.73 13.90 10.06
C TRP A 164 -8.89 13.46 9.15
N THR A 165 -10.02 13.04 9.72
CA THR A 165 -11.20 12.56 8.99
C THR A 165 -11.79 13.61 8.06
N LYS A 166 -11.61 14.91 8.34
CA LYS A 166 -12.06 16.02 7.47
C LYS A 166 -11.41 15.98 6.08
N GLU A 167 -10.23 15.38 5.96
CA GLU A 167 -9.50 15.24 4.70
C GLU A 167 -10.15 14.23 3.74
N VAL A 168 -11.00 13.34 4.27
CA VAL A 168 -11.62 12.23 3.51
C VAL A 168 -13.14 12.23 3.55
N GLU A 169 -13.76 12.97 4.48
CA GLU A 169 -15.22 13.12 4.62
C GLU A 169 -15.94 13.46 3.30
N PRO A 170 -15.43 14.35 2.42
CA PRO A 170 -16.09 14.66 1.14
C PRO A 170 -16.16 13.49 0.15
N ARG A 171 -15.48 12.37 0.43
CA ARG A 171 -15.43 11.16 -0.40
C ARG A 171 -16.14 9.97 0.22
N ALA A 172 -16.64 10.11 1.44
CA ALA A 172 -17.43 9.09 2.11
C ALA A 172 -18.84 8.95 1.48
N PRO A 173 -19.50 7.79 1.59
CA PRO A 173 -19.03 6.56 2.24
C PRO A 173 -18.05 5.74 1.38
N PHE A 174 -17.23 4.93 2.05
CA PHE A 174 -16.31 3.97 1.43
C PHE A 174 -16.88 2.55 1.51
N ASN A 175 -16.73 1.75 0.46
CA ASN A 175 -17.08 0.32 0.49
C ASN A 175 -16.07 -0.50 1.31
N LEU A 176 -14.81 -0.06 1.34
CA LEU A 176 -13.73 -0.72 2.07
C LEU A 176 -12.80 0.32 2.71
N ILE A 177 -12.41 0.09 3.96
CA ILE A 177 -11.35 0.83 4.65
C ILE A 177 -10.23 -0.15 4.99
N ILE A 178 -9.01 0.15 4.57
CA ILE A 178 -7.81 -0.66 4.76
C ILE A 178 -6.86 0.04 5.71
N LEU A 179 -6.31 -0.71 6.66
CA LEU A 179 -5.24 -0.31 7.57
C LEU A 179 -4.14 -1.38 7.51
N ALA A 180 -3.35 -1.39 6.44
CA ALA A 180 -2.39 -2.46 6.16
C ALA A 180 -0.99 -2.13 6.69
N ASN A 181 -0.53 -2.89 7.69
CA ASN A 181 0.81 -2.77 8.31
C ASN A 181 1.10 -1.39 8.94
N CYS A 182 0.09 -0.58 9.19
CA CYS A 182 0.24 0.76 9.78
C CYS A 182 -0.22 0.82 11.25
N LEU A 183 -1.11 -0.08 11.69
CA LEU A 183 -1.66 -0.08 13.05
C LEU A 183 -0.57 -0.19 14.13
N ASN A 184 0.46 -0.98 13.85
CA ASN A 184 1.63 -1.14 14.70
C ASN A 184 2.59 0.06 14.70
N GLU A 185 2.37 1.04 13.82
CA GLU A 185 3.13 2.29 13.72
C GLU A 185 2.36 3.47 14.34
N LEU A 186 1.04 3.35 14.49
CA LEU A 186 0.21 4.33 15.19
C LEU A 186 0.61 4.36 16.67
N HIS A 187 0.85 5.56 17.18
CA HIS A 187 1.21 5.77 18.58
C HIS A 187 2.44 4.97 19.03
N ALA A 188 3.39 4.68 18.13
CA ALA A 188 4.64 3.97 18.48
C ALA A 188 5.45 4.68 19.59
N ASP A 189 5.25 5.99 19.75
CA ASP A 189 5.87 6.83 20.79
C ASP A 189 4.96 7.02 22.03
N ALA A 190 3.76 6.44 22.07
CA ALA A 190 2.87 6.57 23.22
C ALA A 190 3.36 5.73 24.40
N ILE A 191 3.47 6.39 25.55
CA ILE A 191 3.89 5.78 26.82
C ILE A 191 2.76 4.90 27.39
N ASP A 192 1.52 5.13 26.95
CA ASP A 192 0.33 4.37 27.33
C ASP A 192 -0.38 3.85 26.07
N PRO A 193 -0.50 2.52 25.86
CA PRO A 193 -1.12 1.95 24.68
C PRO A 193 -2.66 2.07 24.67
N ILE A 194 -3.30 2.51 25.76
CA ILE A 194 -4.76 2.65 25.87
C ILE A 194 -5.08 3.89 26.72
N ALA A 195 -5.07 5.09 26.13
CA ALA A 195 -5.62 6.29 26.74
C ALA A 195 -6.63 6.97 25.82
#